data_AF-A0A1W0WB97-F1
#
_entry.id   AF-A0A1W0WB97-F1
#
_cell.length_a   1.000
_cell.length_b   1.000
_cell.length_c   1.000
_cell.angle_alpha   90.00
_cell.angle_beta   90.00
_cell.angle_gamma   90.00
#
_symmetry.space_group_name_H-M   'P 1'
#
loop_
_entity.id
_entity.type
_entity.pdbx_description
1 polymer ?
#
loop_
_entity_poly.entity_id
_entity_poly.type
_entity_poly.pdbx_seq_one_letter_code
_entity_poly.pdbx_strand_id
1 'polypeptide(L)'
;MNPLINLKWAGCCCLLVTILPVSFATLRYYGTYITYGSGDTMINTYHAQGGPNWPRVKWNVECLDGEAMVGVLNWVDDFQGLNLVWCKFMFPLKEPSNGMYPYYSGCHARNLTNEPTCYDPQNHAATVNTFITGMWNQNWYWYLFFTVQPYKCCKTPPGYYIDYVSCYYVSTHDVFFEYYDNLFHFIVYCAQGFVMTGTIRKTNQYSREPALDWIQCCRVGLGRPFAMAPPVVYSKSGAAAYYAPQGSSMISPVSAAYQAQYRSDYGAINATYQENVRQIGSRSSVRDRRADRKLAREVNSRENRPELFHARMEQRVLRPGTKEFRAIQKAYDESNDVESLRRRFREAL
;
A
#
# COMPACT_ATOMS: atom_id res chain seq x y z
N MET A 1 2.55 -64.82 29.33
CA MET A 1 2.95 -63.40 29.28
C MET A 1 2.51 -62.85 27.93
N ASN A 2 1.49 -61.99 27.91
CA ASN A 2 0.79 -61.59 26.69
C ASN A 2 1.47 -60.36 26.03
N PRO A 3 2.04 -60.48 24.81
CA PRO A 3 2.70 -59.37 24.11
C PRO A 3 1.73 -58.37 23.44
N LEU A 4 0.41 -58.49 23.65
CA LEU A 4 -0.61 -57.73 22.93
C LEU A 4 -0.94 -56.34 23.50
N ILE A 5 -0.33 -55.93 24.62
CA ILE A 5 -0.66 -54.64 25.29
C ILE A 5 0.20 -53.46 24.77
N ASN A 6 1.35 -53.71 24.13
CA ASN A 6 2.28 -52.64 23.73
C ASN A 6 1.96 -51.96 22.38
N LEU A 7 1.08 -52.51 21.54
CA LEU A 7 0.80 -51.92 20.23
C LEU A 7 -0.17 -50.71 20.28
N LYS A 8 -1.03 -50.62 21.31
CA LYS A 8 -2.03 -49.55 21.41
C LYS A 8 -1.44 -48.20 21.81
N TRP A 9 -0.34 -48.17 22.55
CA TRP A 9 0.32 -46.93 22.99
C TRP A 9 1.26 -46.34 21.93
N ALA A 10 1.87 -47.19 21.09
CA ALA A 10 2.77 -46.76 20.02
C ALA A 10 2.05 -45.94 18.93
N GLY A 11 0.81 -46.30 18.59
CA GLY A 11 0.02 -45.56 17.59
C GLY A 11 -0.37 -44.14 18.03
N CYS A 12 -0.58 -43.93 19.33
CA CYS A 12 -1.00 -42.62 19.87
C CYS A 12 0.16 -41.61 19.89
N CYS A 13 1.38 -42.05 20.22
CA CYS A 13 2.57 -41.18 20.19
C CYS A 13 2.92 -40.70 18.77
N CYS A 14 2.84 -41.56 17.75
CA CYS A 14 3.15 -41.16 16.37
C CYS A 14 2.16 -40.12 15.81
N LEU A 15 0.89 -40.19 16.21
CA LEU A 15 -0.13 -39.22 15.78
C LEU A 15 0.10 -37.83 16.41
N LEU A 16 0.48 -37.78 17.70
CA LEU A 16 0.81 -36.52 18.38
C LEU A 16 2.08 -35.86 17.81
N VAL A 17 3.10 -36.64 17.47
CA VAL A 17 4.37 -36.14 16.90
C VAL A 17 4.18 -35.52 15.50
N THR A 18 3.15 -35.92 14.76
CA THR A 18 2.87 -35.38 13.42
C THR A 18 1.89 -34.21 13.44
N ILE A 19 0.87 -34.25 14.30
CA ILE A 19 -0.14 -33.19 14.38
C ILE A 19 0.44 -31.92 15.00
N LEU A 20 1.23 -32.02 16.07
CA LEU A 20 1.75 -30.84 16.77
C LEU A 20 2.58 -29.93 15.86
N PRO A 21 3.60 -30.42 15.11
CA PRO A 21 4.38 -29.57 14.21
C PRO A 21 3.55 -28.93 13.11
N VAL A 22 2.57 -29.65 12.54
CA VAL A 22 1.69 -29.12 11.50
C VAL A 22 0.84 -27.98 12.06
N SER A 23 0.26 -28.16 13.26
CA SER A 23 -0.51 -27.10 13.93
C SER A 23 0.37 -25.88 14.25
N PHE A 24 1.58 -26.07 14.79
CA PHE A 24 2.51 -24.97 15.08
C PHE A 24 2.97 -24.24 13.81
N ALA A 25 3.29 -24.96 12.74
CA ALA A 25 3.70 -24.35 11.48
C ALA A 25 2.55 -23.54 10.86
N THR A 26 1.33 -24.08 10.91
CA THR A 26 0.13 -23.43 10.38
C THR A 26 -0.21 -22.18 11.19
N LEU A 27 -0.21 -22.27 12.53
CA LEU A 27 -0.44 -21.14 13.41
C LEU A 27 0.62 -20.04 13.24
N ARG A 28 1.89 -20.43 13.08
CA ARG A 28 2.97 -19.46 12.84
C ARG A 28 2.79 -18.74 11.50
N TYR A 29 2.48 -19.48 10.43
CA TYR A 29 2.24 -18.88 9.12
C TYR A 29 1.07 -17.90 9.14
N TYR A 30 -0.08 -18.31 9.69
CA TYR A 30 -1.24 -17.41 9.79
C TYR A 30 -1.06 -16.30 10.83
N GLY A 31 -0.17 -16.49 11.82
CA GLY A 31 0.23 -15.43 12.74
C GLY A 31 1.13 -14.37 12.10
N THR A 32 1.82 -14.70 11.01
CA THR A 32 2.66 -13.76 10.26
C THR A 32 1.81 -12.80 9.41
N TYR A 33 0.71 -13.27 8.82
CA TYR A 33 -0.10 -12.48 7.88
C TYR A 33 -1.47 -12.15 8.47
N ILE A 34 -1.75 -10.87 8.67
CA ILE A 34 -3.06 -10.36 9.05
C ILE A 34 -3.69 -9.74 7.81
N THR A 35 -4.68 -10.41 7.23
CA THR A 35 -5.39 -9.94 6.03
C THR A 35 -6.72 -9.31 6.41
N TYR A 36 -7.04 -8.18 5.79
CA TYR A 36 -8.30 -7.47 5.96
C TYR A 36 -9.17 -7.62 4.71
N GLY A 37 -10.49 -7.62 4.90
CA GLY A 37 -11.47 -7.69 3.80
C GLY A 37 -11.40 -6.51 2.82
N SER A 38 -10.67 -5.45 3.14
CA SER A 38 -10.36 -4.31 2.26
C SER A 38 -9.28 -4.61 1.21
N GLY A 39 -8.64 -5.78 1.26
CA GLY A 39 -7.47 -6.11 0.42
C GLY A 39 -6.17 -5.54 0.97
N ASP A 40 -6.14 -5.25 2.27
CA ASP A 40 -4.94 -4.86 3.00
C ASP A 40 -4.35 -6.10 3.69
N THR A 41 -3.03 -6.23 3.69
CA THR A 41 -2.30 -7.32 4.34
C THR A 41 -1.20 -6.73 5.20
N MET A 42 -1.23 -6.97 6.51
CA MET A 42 -0.12 -6.65 7.40
C MET A 42 0.75 -7.89 7.60
N ILE A 43 2.05 -7.74 7.45
CA ILE A 43 3.02 -8.83 7.59
C ILE A 43 3.89 -8.56 8.80
N ASN A 44 3.83 -9.44 9.80
CA ASN A 44 4.67 -9.40 10.98
C ASN A 44 6.10 -9.79 10.58
N THR A 45 7.05 -8.93 10.90
CA THR A 45 8.47 -9.17 10.62
C THR A 45 9.09 -10.09 11.67
N TYR A 46 8.48 -10.18 12.85
CA TYR A 46 8.96 -11.03 13.93
C TYR A 46 8.92 -12.48 13.47
N HIS A 47 10.03 -13.19 13.65
CA HIS A 47 10.14 -14.59 13.26
C HIS A 47 10.01 -14.88 11.75
N ALA A 48 9.95 -13.85 10.91
CA ALA A 48 9.88 -13.93 9.45
C ALA A 48 11.25 -13.66 8.81
N GLN A 49 12.31 -14.28 9.34
CA GLN A 49 13.71 -14.07 8.90
C GLN A 49 14.23 -15.11 7.92
N GLY A 50 15.29 -14.73 7.20
CA GLY A 50 16.10 -15.65 6.41
C GLY A 50 15.60 -15.89 4.99
N GLY A 51 16.18 -16.92 4.36
CA GLY A 51 16.06 -17.17 2.93
C GLY A 51 17.09 -16.39 2.10
N PRO A 52 17.25 -16.72 0.81
CA PRO A 52 18.22 -16.06 -0.05
C PRO A 52 17.86 -14.58 -0.21
N ASN A 53 18.82 -13.69 -0.05
CA ASN A 53 18.66 -12.24 -0.25
C ASN A 53 18.59 -11.84 -1.73
N TRP A 54 18.26 -12.78 -2.62
CA TRP A 54 18.27 -12.58 -4.06
C TRP A 54 16.95 -11.90 -4.43
N PRO A 55 16.96 -10.90 -5.33
CA PRO A 55 15.75 -10.17 -5.67
C PRO A 55 14.72 -11.01 -6.45
N ARG A 56 15.16 -12.13 -7.05
CA ARG A 56 14.33 -13.05 -7.84
C ARG A 56 13.78 -14.24 -7.04
N VAL A 57 13.92 -14.25 -5.72
CA VAL A 57 13.27 -15.26 -4.86
C VAL A 57 12.34 -14.61 -3.87
N LYS A 58 11.27 -15.31 -3.47
CA LYS A 58 10.32 -14.80 -2.48
C LYS A 58 11.00 -14.59 -1.13
N TRP A 59 10.79 -13.41 -0.54
CA TRP A 59 11.19 -13.12 0.83
C TRP A 59 10.01 -13.38 1.78
N ASN A 60 10.31 -13.65 3.04
CA ASN A 60 9.28 -13.91 4.05
C ASN A 60 8.41 -12.66 4.30
N VAL A 61 9.05 -11.49 4.36
CA VAL A 61 8.39 -10.20 4.44
C VAL A 61 8.36 -9.58 3.04
N GLU A 62 7.40 -10.05 2.23
CA GLU A 62 7.14 -9.55 0.89
C GLU A 62 5.63 -9.52 0.64
N CYS A 63 5.14 -8.39 0.12
CA CYS A 63 3.76 -8.21 -0.29
C CYS A 63 3.37 -9.23 -1.37
N LEU A 64 2.09 -9.60 -1.38
CA LEU A 64 1.59 -10.62 -2.29
C LEU A 64 1.40 -10.06 -3.71
N ASP A 65 0.92 -10.95 -4.59
CA ASP A 65 0.69 -10.60 -5.98
C ASP A 65 -0.33 -9.45 -6.13
N GLY A 66 0.05 -8.39 -6.85
CA GLY A 66 -0.77 -7.18 -7.01
C GLY A 66 -0.77 -6.25 -5.80
N GLU A 67 -0.06 -6.59 -4.72
CA GLU A 67 0.12 -5.74 -3.55
C GLU A 67 1.44 -4.96 -3.58
N ALA A 68 1.41 -3.76 -3.01
CA ALA A 68 2.59 -2.94 -2.77
C ALA A 68 2.69 -2.58 -1.29
N MET A 69 3.91 -2.35 -0.82
CA MET A 69 4.11 -1.82 0.51
C MET A 69 3.64 -0.36 0.54
N VAL A 70 2.75 -0.05 1.47
CA VAL A 70 2.19 1.29 1.66
C VAL A 70 2.50 1.84 3.04
N GLY A 71 2.99 1.03 3.98
CA GLY A 71 3.34 1.54 5.29
C GLY A 71 4.17 0.59 6.13
N VAL A 72 4.56 1.09 7.28
CA VAL A 72 5.35 0.43 8.31
C VAL A 72 4.74 0.74 9.66
N LEU A 73 4.89 -0.20 10.59
CA LEU A 73 4.42 -0.03 11.96
C LEU A 73 5.47 -0.56 12.94
N ASN A 74 5.68 0.24 13.99
CA ASN A 74 6.47 -0.11 15.15
C ASN A 74 5.58 -0.05 16.41
N TRP A 75 5.79 -0.97 17.35
CA TRP A 75 5.04 -0.98 18.59
C TRP A 75 5.62 0.03 19.60
N VAL A 76 6.79 -0.25 20.15
CA VAL A 76 7.30 0.50 21.32
C VAL A 76 8.79 0.87 21.21
N ASP A 77 9.46 0.43 20.15
CA ASP A 77 10.91 0.49 20.01
C ASP A 77 11.32 1.64 19.09
N ASP A 78 10.65 2.78 19.11
CA ASP A 78 11.06 4.01 18.43
C ASP A 78 11.46 3.89 16.95
N PHE A 79 10.85 2.96 16.21
CA PHE A 79 11.31 2.54 14.87
C PHE A 79 12.79 2.14 14.77
N GLN A 80 13.45 1.81 15.89
CA GLN A 80 14.70 1.06 15.93
C GLN A 80 14.53 -0.33 15.34
N GLY A 81 13.29 -0.84 15.38
CA GLY A 81 12.86 -2.02 14.65
C GLY A 81 11.65 -1.75 13.76
N LEU A 82 11.35 -2.72 12.92
CA LEU A 82 10.15 -2.74 12.08
C LEU A 82 9.37 -3.95 12.53
N ASN A 83 8.20 -3.79 13.14
CA ASN A 83 7.42 -4.92 13.63
C ASN A 83 6.44 -5.45 12.58
N LEU A 84 5.86 -4.53 11.81
CA LEU A 84 4.85 -4.85 10.79
C LEU A 84 5.13 -4.03 9.54
N VAL A 85 4.98 -4.66 8.37
CA VAL A 85 4.82 -3.95 7.10
C VAL A 85 3.37 -3.99 6.68
N TRP A 86 2.90 -2.91 6.08
CA TRP A 86 1.55 -2.80 5.56
C TRP A 86 1.59 -2.89 4.04
N CYS A 87 0.98 -3.94 3.50
CA CYS A 87 0.78 -4.17 2.08
C CYS A 87 -0.67 -3.86 1.70
N LYS A 88 -0.87 -3.30 0.51
CA LYS A 88 -2.20 -3.00 -0.03
C LYS A 88 -2.27 -3.41 -1.49
N PHE A 89 -3.42 -3.90 -1.93
CA PHE A 89 -3.66 -4.18 -3.33
C PHE A 89 -3.71 -2.89 -4.16
N MET A 90 -2.68 -2.67 -4.99
CA MET A 90 -2.46 -1.40 -5.72
C MET A 90 -2.59 -1.54 -7.24
N PHE A 91 -2.61 -2.77 -7.76
CA PHE A 91 -2.58 -3.01 -9.21
C PHE A 91 -3.78 -3.87 -9.66
N PRO A 92 -5.00 -3.31 -9.69
CA PRO A 92 -6.21 -4.08 -9.99
C PRO A 92 -6.29 -4.66 -11.40
N LEU A 93 -5.57 -4.06 -12.36
CA LEU A 93 -5.47 -4.54 -13.75
C LEU A 93 -4.25 -5.42 -14.01
N LYS A 94 -3.46 -5.74 -12.97
CA LYS A 94 -2.35 -6.67 -13.13
C LYS A 94 -2.92 -8.07 -13.40
N GLU A 95 -2.35 -8.77 -14.36
CA GLU A 95 -2.66 -10.18 -14.58
C GLU A 95 -2.23 -11.02 -13.36
N PRO A 96 -3.07 -11.97 -12.92
CA PRO A 96 -2.74 -12.84 -11.80
C PRO A 96 -1.51 -13.69 -12.14
N SER A 97 -0.56 -13.77 -11.23
CA SER A 97 0.64 -14.60 -11.40
C SER A 97 0.34 -16.10 -11.24
N ASN A 98 -0.89 -16.45 -10.84
CA ASN A 98 -1.31 -17.83 -10.52
C ASN A 98 -0.39 -18.50 -9.48
N GLY A 99 0.12 -17.71 -8.53
CA GLY A 99 1.03 -18.19 -7.50
C GLY A 99 2.47 -18.42 -7.97
N MET A 100 2.78 -18.14 -9.25
CA MET A 100 4.14 -18.23 -9.76
C MET A 100 4.95 -17.00 -9.33
N TYR A 101 6.18 -17.25 -8.86
CA TYR A 101 7.13 -16.23 -8.46
C TYR A 101 8.18 -16.02 -9.58
N PRO A 102 8.68 -14.79 -9.83
CA PRO A 102 8.37 -13.52 -9.14
C PRO A 102 7.00 -12.94 -9.50
N TYR A 103 6.37 -12.28 -8.52
CA TYR A 103 5.07 -11.62 -8.71
C TYR A 103 5.14 -10.42 -9.66
N TYR A 104 6.30 -9.76 -9.70
CA TYR A 104 6.58 -8.58 -10.52
C TYR A 104 7.77 -8.84 -11.44
N SER A 105 7.79 -8.17 -12.59
CA SER A 105 8.93 -8.21 -13.48
C SER A 105 10.05 -7.30 -12.97
N GLY A 106 11.30 -7.71 -13.17
CA GLY A 106 12.47 -6.85 -12.90
C GLY A 106 12.55 -6.33 -11.47
N CYS A 107 12.88 -7.20 -10.52
CA CYS A 107 13.18 -6.79 -9.15
C CYS A 107 14.69 -6.64 -8.92
N HIS A 108 15.05 -5.71 -8.04
CA HIS A 108 16.39 -5.50 -7.51
C HIS A 108 16.33 -5.30 -5.99
N ALA A 109 17.44 -5.56 -5.31
CA ALA A 109 17.57 -5.30 -3.88
C ALA A 109 18.39 -4.02 -3.68
N ARG A 110 17.99 -3.21 -2.71
CA ARG A 110 18.68 -1.97 -2.31
C ARG A 110 19.03 -2.05 -0.84
N ASN A 111 20.13 -1.43 -0.44
CA ASN A 111 20.54 -1.40 0.96
C ASN A 111 19.96 -0.17 1.66
N LEU A 112 19.14 -0.41 2.69
CA LEU A 112 18.48 0.64 3.49
C LEU A 112 19.45 1.71 4.02
N THR A 113 20.71 1.34 4.30
CA THR A 113 21.70 2.25 4.87
C THR A 113 22.22 3.28 3.86
N ASN A 114 22.43 2.88 2.60
CA ASN A 114 23.15 3.69 1.61
C ASN A 114 22.30 4.11 0.41
N GLU A 115 21.20 3.40 0.18
CA GLU A 115 20.34 3.58 -0.97
C GLU A 115 18.92 3.78 -0.44
N PRO A 116 18.50 5.02 -0.15
CA PRO A 116 17.22 5.26 0.51
C PRO A 116 16.01 5.15 -0.44
N THR A 117 16.25 5.05 -1.76
CA THR A 117 15.19 5.02 -2.77
C THR A 117 15.37 3.87 -3.74
N CYS A 118 14.24 3.27 -4.16
CA CYS A 118 14.22 2.24 -5.19
C CYS A 118 14.75 2.75 -6.53
N TYR A 119 14.45 4.02 -6.86
CA TYR A 119 14.95 4.69 -8.04
C TYR A 119 16.44 4.98 -7.94
N ASP A 120 17.18 4.67 -9.01
CA ASP A 120 18.58 4.99 -9.21
C ASP A 120 18.77 5.77 -10.52
N PRO A 121 19.22 7.04 -10.47
CA PRO A 121 19.44 7.80 -11.69
C PRO A 121 20.54 7.20 -12.59
N GLN A 122 21.54 6.52 -12.01
CA GLN A 122 22.62 5.89 -12.79
C GLN A 122 22.13 4.64 -13.53
N ASN A 123 21.08 4.00 -13.01
CA ASN A 123 20.45 2.82 -13.59
C ASN A 123 18.96 3.05 -13.86
N HIS A 124 18.64 4.15 -14.55
CA HIS A 124 17.27 4.58 -14.81
C HIS A 124 16.44 3.46 -15.46
N ALA A 125 16.97 2.79 -16.50
CA ALA A 125 16.23 1.78 -17.23
C ALA A 125 15.80 0.58 -16.35
N ALA A 126 16.59 0.21 -15.35
CA ALA A 126 16.26 -0.88 -14.43
C ALA A 126 15.37 -0.42 -13.27
N THR A 127 15.51 0.83 -12.82
CA THR A 127 14.92 1.31 -11.55
C THR A 127 13.76 2.29 -11.71
N VAL A 128 13.47 2.75 -12.93
CA VAL A 128 12.27 3.54 -13.21
C VAL A 128 11.01 2.71 -12.91
N ASN A 129 9.99 3.37 -12.38
CA ASN A 129 8.74 2.77 -11.93
C ASN A 129 8.95 1.58 -10.97
N THR A 130 9.87 1.71 -10.01
CA THR A 130 10.08 0.68 -9.00
C THR A 130 9.57 1.14 -7.64
N PHE A 131 9.04 0.20 -6.87
CA PHE A 131 8.45 0.43 -5.56
C PHE A 131 8.81 -0.72 -4.63
N ILE A 132 8.69 -0.50 -3.32
CA ILE A 132 9.05 -1.46 -2.30
C ILE A 132 7.99 -2.55 -2.23
N THR A 133 8.43 -3.80 -2.39
CA THR A 133 7.59 -4.99 -2.23
C THR A 133 7.95 -5.81 -1.01
N GLY A 134 9.18 -5.69 -0.49
CA GLY A 134 9.60 -6.52 0.63
C GLY A 134 10.77 -5.96 1.42
N MET A 135 10.92 -6.47 2.63
CA MET A 135 12.03 -6.18 3.53
C MET A 135 12.73 -7.50 3.85
N TRP A 136 14.05 -7.48 3.95
CA TRP A 136 14.81 -8.67 4.35
C TRP A 136 15.64 -8.37 5.58
N ASN A 137 15.76 -9.39 6.42
CA ASN A 137 16.67 -9.38 7.54
C ASN A 137 17.15 -10.80 7.82
N GLN A 138 18.39 -10.90 8.28
CA GLN A 138 18.99 -12.15 8.69
C GLN A 138 18.61 -12.53 10.12
N ASN A 139 18.34 -11.53 10.97
CA ASN A 139 18.11 -11.72 12.39
C ASN A 139 16.65 -12.01 12.73
N TRP A 140 16.46 -12.72 13.84
CA TRP A 140 15.15 -13.11 14.37
C TRP A 140 14.22 -11.94 14.70
N TYR A 141 14.82 -10.80 15.06
CA TYR A 141 14.16 -9.50 15.15
C TYR A 141 14.66 -8.58 14.06
N TRP A 142 13.73 -7.84 13.47
CA TRP A 142 14.06 -6.75 12.57
C TRP A 142 14.44 -5.52 13.37
N TYR A 143 15.75 -5.34 13.58
CA TYR A 143 16.34 -4.15 14.19
C TYR A 143 17.32 -3.48 13.25
N LEU A 144 17.33 -2.15 13.25
CA LEU A 144 18.14 -1.30 12.38
C LEU A 144 19.61 -1.21 12.78
N PHE A 145 19.99 -1.64 13.98
CA PHE A 145 21.39 -1.60 14.41
C PHE A 145 22.28 -2.62 13.69
N PHE A 146 21.70 -3.56 12.94
CA PHE A 146 22.46 -4.48 12.10
C PHE A 146 22.96 -3.80 10.81
N THR A 147 24.02 -4.37 10.22
CA THR A 147 24.81 -3.74 9.15
C THR A 147 24.18 -3.81 7.76
N VAL A 148 23.40 -4.86 7.46
CA VAL A 148 22.83 -5.08 6.12
C VAL A 148 21.36 -5.43 6.21
N GLN A 149 20.52 -4.50 5.79
CA GLN A 149 19.07 -4.67 5.69
C GLN A 149 18.64 -4.28 4.28
N PRO A 150 18.64 -5.24 3.36
CA PRO A 150 18.17 -4.99 2.02
C PRO A 150 16.65 -4.92 2.02
N TYR A 151 16.13 -4.05 1.18
CA TYR A 151 14.72 -4.01 0.82
C TYR A 151 14.58 -4.26 -0.67
N LYS A 152 13.48 -4.89 -1.05
CA LYS A 152 13.22 -5.32 -2.43
C LYS A 152 12.41 -4.27 -3.14
N CYS A 153 12.92 -3.87 -4.30
CA CYS A 153 12.27 -2.96 -5.22
C CYS A 153 11.89 -3.74 -6.48
N CYS A 154 10.64 -3.65 -6.90
CA CYS A 154 10.16 -4.32 -8.11
C CYS A 154 9.51 -3.31 -9.06
N LYS A 155 9.55 -3.58 -10.37
CA LYS A 155 8.87 -2.73 -11.34
C LYS A 155 7.36 -2.85 -11.23
N THR A 156 6.67 -1.74 -11.47
CA THR A 156 5.23 -1.75 -11.66
C THR A 156 4.85 -2.63 -12.85
N PRO A 157 3.66 -3.26 -12.81
CA PRO A 157 3.15 -4.01 -13.94
C PRO A 157 3.02 -3.14 -15.21
N PRO A 158 3.00 -3.75 -16.41
CA PRO A 158 2.79 -3.02 -17.65
C PRO A 158 1.56 -2.11 -17.59
N GLY A 159 1.72 -0.87 -18.07
CA GLY A 159 0.66 0.15 -18.04
C GLY A 159 0.61 0.98 -16.76
N TYR A 160 1.28 0.59 -15.69
CA TYR A 160 1.42 1.40 -14.48
C TYR A 160 2.72 2.19 -14.48
N TYR A 161 2.73 3.33 -13.78
CA TYR A 161 3.93 4.13 -13.55
C TYR A 161 3.95 4.69 -12.14
N ILE A 162 5.15 5.03 -11.68
CA ILE A 162 5.35 5.81 -10.45
C ILE A 162 5.50 7.27 -10.86
N ASP A 163 4.64 8.12 -10.30
CA ASP A 163 4.71 9.58 -10.48
C ASP A 163 5.69 10.15 -9.46
N TYR A 164 6.94 10.33 -9.91
CA TYR A 164 8.00 10.89 -9.07
C TYR A 164 7.80 12.37 -8.70
N VAL A 165 6.89 13.08 -9.38
CA VAL A 165 6.57 14.48 -9.08
C VAL A 165 5.56 14.57 -7.93
N SER A 166 4.68 13.59 -7.83
CA SER A 166 3.72 13.45 -6.72
C SER A 166 4.34 12.89 -5.44
N CYS A 167 5.64 12.60 -5.39
CA CYS A 167 6.23 12.02 -4.20
C CYS A 167 6.19 12.97 -3.00
N TYR A 168 5.99 12.40 -1.83
CA TYR A 168 6.14 13.09 -0.56
C TYR A 168 6.78 12.15 0.47
N TYR A 169 7.24 12.73 1.57
CA TYR A 169 7.88 12.00 2.66
C TYR A 169 6.96 12.01 3.88
N VAL A 170 6.86 10.87 4.55
CA VAL A 170 6.18 10.75 5.84
C VAL A 170 7.24 10.41 6.87
N SER A 171 7.47 11.34 7.80
CA SER A 171 8.40 11.11 8.90
C SER A 171 7.78 10.14 9.91
N THR A 172 8.62 9.31 10.51
CA THR A 172 8.21 8.39 11.59
C THR A 172 8.13 9.10 12.94
N HIS A 173 8.81 10.23 13.06
CA HIS A 173 8.93 11.05 14.26
C HIS A 173 8.88 12.55 13.92
N ASP A 174 8.75 13.38 14.94
CA ASP A 174 8.85 14.84 14.83
C ASP A 174 10.30 15.34 14.93
N VAL A 175 10.50 16.66 14.97
CA VAL A 175 11.85 17.25 15.07
C VAL A 175 12.55 16.93 16.40
N PHE A 176 11.77 16.60 17.44
CA PHE A 176 12.23 16.22 18.77
C PHE A 176 12.34 14.70 18.97
N PHE A 177 12.13 13.90 17.92
CA PHE A 177 12.03 12.45 17.98
C PHE A 177 10.82 11.94 18.81
N GLU A 178 9.78 12.76 18.96
CA GLU A 178 8.50 12.39 19.56
C GLU A 178 7.52 11.85 18.50
N TYR A 179 6.56 11.05 18.95
CA TYR A 179 5.58 10.41 18.07
C TYR A 179 4.19 11.05 18.18
N TYR A 180 3.51 11.12 17.04
CA TYR A 180 2.28 11.92 16.92
C TYR A 180 0.98 11.23 17.35
N ASP A 181 0.92 9.89 17.42
CA ASP A 181 -0.38 9.20 17.39
C ASP A 181 -0.71 8.41 18.68
N ASN A 182 0.12 7.46 19.09
CA ASN A 182 -0.24 6.52 20.17
C ASN A 182 1.00 5.96 20.88
N LEU A 183 1.01 5.98 22.21
CA LEU A 183 2.08 5.47 23.08
C LEU A 183 2.55 4.03 22.78
N PHE A 184 1.71 3.21 22.15
CA PHE A 184 2.03 1.80 21.94
C PHE A 184 2.03 1.35 20.48
N HIS A 185 1.47 2.13 19.55
CA HIS A 185 1.32 1.70 18.16
C HIS A 185 1.59 2.87 17.20
N PHE A 186 2.78 2.91 16.61
CA PHE A 186 3.16 3.95 15.65
C PHE A 186 3.00 3.44 14.23
N ILE A 187 2.04 4.02 13.50
CA ILE A 187 1.73 3.61 12.13
C ILE A 187 2.10 4.74 11.17
N VAL A 188 2.95 4.44 10.20
CA VAL A 188 3.40 5.38 9.18
C VAL A 188 3.06 4.78 7.83
N TYR A 189 2.13 5.39 7.12
CA TYR A 189 1.62 4.85 5.86
C TYR A 189 1.33 5.94 4.84
N CYS A 190 1.38 5.56 3.57
CA CYS A 190 1.10 6.38 2.42
C CYS A 190 -0.40 6.58 2.24
N ALA A 191 -0.77 7.69 1.60
CA ALA A 191 -2.13 8.04 1.24
C ALA A 191 -2.68 7.07 0.19
N GLN A 192 -4.00 7.06 0.03
CA GLN A 192 -4.63 6.21 -0.96
C GLN A 192 -4.11 6.52 -2.38
N GLY A 193 -3.71 5.48 -3.11
CA GLY A 193 -3.12 5.63 -4.45
C GLY A 193 -1.59 5.82 -4.43
N PHE A 194 -0.94 5.78 -3.26
CA PHE A 194 0.50 5.94 -3.12
C PHE A 194 1.14 4.66 -2.59
N VAL A 195 2.37 4.41 -3.01
CA VAL A 195 3.19 3.28 -2.58
C VAL A 195 4.50 3.75 -2.02
N MET A 196 5.07 2.95 -1.13
CA MET A 196 6.43 3.17 -0.64
C MET A 196 7.43 2.93 -1.77
N THR A 197 8.25 3.93 -2.07
CA THR A 197 9.34 3.85 -3.07
C THR A 197 10.71 4.05 -2.45
N GLY A 198 10.75 4.38 -1.17
CA GLY A 198 11.97 4.65 -0.45
C GLY A 198 11.74 4.67 1.05
N THR A 199 12.83 4.56 1.78
CA THR A 199 12.88 4.65 3.23
C THR A 199 14.33 4.95 3.62
N ILE A 200 14.54 5.71 4.69
CA ILE A 200 15.88 6.02 5.17
C ILE A 200 16.04 5.66 6.64
N ARG A 201 17.27 5.27 6.98
CA ARG A 201 17.77 5.12 8.33
C ARG A 201 18.54 6.38 8.73
N LYS A 202 18.27 6.90 9.93
CA LYS A 202 19.03 8.01 10.53
C LYS A 202 19.40 7.67 11.97
N THR A 203 20.56 8.15 12.42
CA THR A 203 20.96 8.01 13.82
C THR A 203 20.26 9.07 14.66
N ASN A 204 19.57 8.64 15.71
CA ASN A 204 18.98 9.54 16.70
C ASN A 204 20.09 10.37 17.37
N GLN A 205 19.90 11.68 17.42
CA GLN A 205 20.92 12.60 17.95
C GLN A 205 21.12 12.45 19.46
N TYR A 206 20.09 11.99 20.18
CA TYR A 206 20.08 11.83 21.63
C TYR A 206 20.56 10.43 22.05
N SER A 207 19.91 9.37 21.56
CA SER A 207 20.26 7.99 21.95
C SER A 207 21.47 7.42 21.20
N ARG A 208 21.86 8.03 20.07
CA ARG A 208 22.89 7.51 19.14
C ARG A 208 22.54 6.17 18.48
N GLU A 209 21.28 5.75 18.60
CA GLU A 209 20.80 4.52 17.98
C GLU A 209 20.18 4.80 16.60
N PRO A 210 20.31 3.88 15.64
CA PRO A 210 19.70 4.02 14.33
C PRO A 210 18.20 3.76 14.40
N ALA A 211 17.43 4.68 13.81
CA ALA A 211 15.97 4.59 13.68
C ALA A 211 15.56 4.81 12.22
N LEU A 212 14.38 4.31 11.84
CA LEU A 212 13.75 4.62 10.56
C LEU A 212 13.29 6.07 10.64
N ASP A 213 13.69 6.94 9.73
CA ASP A 213 13.41 8.38 9.82
C ASP A 213 12.17 8.78 9.01
N TRP A 214 12.09 8.31 7.77
CA TRP A 214 10.95 8.55 6.91
C TRP A 214 10.74 7.42 5.92
N ILE A 215 9.52 7.37 5.38
CA ILE A 215 9.18 6.64 4.16
C ILE A 215 8.89 7.63 3.02
N GLN A 216 9.30 7.28 1.81
CA GLN A 216 8.94 8.03 0.60
C GLN A 216 7.70 7.38 -0.02
N CYS A 217 6.65 8.17 -0.17
CA CYS A 217 5.38 7.77 -0.74
C CYS A 217 5.20 8.45 -2.10
N CYS A 218 5.08 7.66 -3.17
CA CYS A 218 4.85 8.17 -4.52
C CYS A 218 3.57 7.62 -5.10
N ARG A 219 2.89 8.44 -5.92
CA ARG A 219 1.62 8.07 -6.53
C ARG A 219 1.84 6.98 -7.56
N VAL A 220 0.94 6.00 -7.57
CA VAL A 220 0.82 5.03 -8.66
C VAL A 220 -0.18 5.56 -9.67
N GLY A 221 0.29 5.78 -10.90
CA GLY A 221 -0.56 6.14 -12.03
C GLY A 221 -0.79 4.96 -12.97
N LEU A 222 -1.87 5.05 -13.75
CA LEU A 222 -2.18 4.13 -14.83
C LEU A 222 -2.16 4.89 -16.16
N GLY A 223 -1.54 4.30 -17.18
CA GLY A 223 -1.42 4.88 -18.51
C GLY A 223 -0.17 5.74 -18.67
N ARG A 224 -0.31 6.88 -19.35
CA ARG A 224 0.81 7.79 -19.60
C ARG A 224 1.18 8.56 -18.32
N PRO A 225 2.47 8.78 -18.05
CA PRO A 225 2.91 9.61 -16.94
C PRO A 225 2.28 11.00 -16.96
N PHE A 226 1.62 11.36 -15.87
CA PHE A 226 1.02 12.67 -15.68
C PHE A 226 1.46 13.20 -14.32
N ALA A 227 2.13 14.34 -14.31
CA ALA A 227 2.62 14.98 -13.11
C ALA A 227 1.43 15.53 -12.31
N MET A 228 1.09 14.86 -11.21
CA MET A 228 0.20 15.42 -10.19
C MET A 228 1.00 16.09 -9.08
N ALA A 229 0.33 17.01 -8.38
CA ALA A 229 0.83 17.47 -7.11
C ALA A 229 0.64 16.37 -6.03
N PRO A 230 1.56 16.29 -5.05
CA PRO A 230 1.37 15.41 -3.90
C PRO A 230 0.06 15.73 -3.16
N PRO A 231 -0.55 14.74 -2.49
CA PRO A 231 -1.81 14.91 -1.79
C PRO A 231 -1.59 15.73 -0.53
N VAL A 232 -2.59 16.49 -0.13
CA VAL A 232 -2.62 17.08 1.22
C VAL A 232 -3.26 16.05 2.15
N VAL A 233 -2.44 15.47 3.02
CA VAL A 233 -2.93 14.56 4.07
C VAL A 233 -3.26 15.40 5.29
N TYR A 234 -4.51 15.35 5.76
CA TYR A 234 -4.94 16.03 6.97
C TYR A 234 -4.90 15.08 8.16
N SER A 235 -4.37 15.56 9.28
CA SER A 235 -4.50 14.91 10.58
C SER A 235 -5.95 15.02 11.09
N LYS A 236 -6.30 14.26 12.13
CA LYS A 236 -7.62 14.37 12.80
C LYS A 236 -7.93 15.78 13.29
N SER A 237 -6.91 16.58 13.59
CA SER A 237 -7.06 17.99 14.00
C SER A 237 -7.48 18.93 12.87
N GLY A 238 -7.50 18.45 11.61
CA GLY A 238 -7.69 19.27 10.42
C GLY A 238 -6.42 20.01 9.98
N ALA A 239 -5.33 19.95 10.75
CA ALA A 239 -4.03 20.42 10.30
C ALA A 239 -3.45 19.47 9.25
N ALA A 240 -2.85 20.01 8.19
CA ALA A 240 -2.16 19.21 7.18
C ALA A 240 -0.97 18.48 7.83
N ALA A 241 -1.03 17.15 7.92
CA ALA A 241 0.06 16.29 8.34
C ALA A 241 1.24 16.34 7.34
N TYR A 242 0.93 16.61 6.07
CA TYR A 242 1.91 16.97 5.05
C TYR A 242 1.43 18.23 4.32
N TYR A 243 2.23 19.29 4.38
CA TYR A 243 1.96 20.54 3.68
C TYR A 243 2.79 20.60 2.39
N ALA A 244 2.18 20.25 1.27
CA ALA A 244 2.66 20.75 -0.02
C ALA A 244 2.42 22.26 -0.03
N PRO A 245 3.42 23.12 -0.30
CA PRO A 245 3.27 24.57 -0.22
C PRO A 245 2.07 25.07 -1.03
N GLN A 246 0.97 25.49 -0.37
CA GLN A 246 -0.18 26.09 -1.07
C GLN A 246 0.28 27.41 -1.71
N GLY A 247 0.19 27.49 -3.03
CA GLY A 247 0.72 28.62 -3.83
C GLY A 247 1.76 28.21 -4.87
N SER A 248 2.33 27.01 -4.75
CA SER A 248 3.07 26.36 -5.81
C SER A 248 2.10 25.75 -6.84
N SER A 249 1.28 26.59 -7.48
CA SER A 249 0.53 26.21 -8.69
C SER A 249 1.46 25.80 -9.84
N MET A 250 2.75 26.13 -9.72
CA MET A 250 3.79 25.47 -10.49
C MET A 250 4.01 24.08 -9.89
N ILE A 251 3.51 23.05 -10.57
CA ILE A 251 4.10 21.71 -10.52
C ILE A 251 5.61 21.92 -10.48
N SER A 252 6.28 21.52 -9.38
CA SER A 252 7.74 21.66 -9.31
C SER A 252 8.32 21.16 -10.63
N PRO A 253 9.17 21.96 -11.31
CA PRO A 253 9.64 21.59 -12.63
C PRO A 253 10.19 20.18 -12.53
N VAL A 254 9.68 19.29 -13.38
CA VAL A 254 10.07 17.88 -13.40
C VAL A 254 11.59 17.85 -13.42
N SER A 255 12.19 17.28 -12.37
CA SER A 255 13.65 17.20 -12.24
C SER A 255 14.22 16.62 -13.54
N ALA A 256 15.37 17.14 -14.00
CA ALA A 256 15.97 16.77 -15.28
C ALA A 256 16.09 15.24 -15.44
N ALA A 257 16.34 14.52 -14.34
CA ALA A 257 16.41 13.07 -14.29
C ALA A 257 15.11 12.35 -14.70
N TYR A 258 13.95 12.99 -14.53
CA TYR A 258 12.64 12.43 -14.85
C TYR A 258 12.01 13.03 -16.10
N GLN A 259 12.56 14.11 -16.66
CA GLN A 259 11.91 14.81 -17.78
C GLN A 259 11.59 13.88 -18.95
N ALA A 260 12.46 12.90 -19.24
CA ALA A 260 12.21 11.92 -20.30
C ALA A 260 10.90 11.14 -20.12
N GLN A 261 10.48 10.88 -18.88
CA GLN A 261 9.23 10.17 -18.57
C GLN A 261 7.98 11.01 -18.90
N TYR A 262 8.07 12.34 -18.85
CA TYR A 262 6.94 13.26 -19.01
C TYR A 262 6.92 14.01 -20.36
N ARG A 263 7.93 13.80 -21.22
CA ARG A 263 8.08 14.49 -22.51
C ARG A 263 7.14 14.00 -23.63
N SER A 264 6.12 13.20 -23.36
CA SER A 264 5.21 12.75 -24.43
C SER A 264 4.36 13.91 -24.94
N ASP A 265 4.46 14.21 -26.24
CA ASP A 265 3.70 15.25 -26.95
C ASP A 265 2.25 15.34 -26.47
N TYR A 266 1.92 16.46 -25.81
CA TYR A 266 0.58 16.75 -25.30
C TYR A 266 -0.52 16.61 -26.38
N GLY A 267 -0.16 16.77 -27.66
CA GLY A 267 -1.08 16.62 -28.80
C GLY A 267 -1.45 15.18 -29.17
N ALA A 268 -0.61 14.17 -28.89
CA ALA A 268 -0.85 12.77 -29.26
C ALA A 268 -1.61 11.96 -28.18
N ILE A 269 -1.98 12.60 -27.05
CA ILE A 269 -2.47 11.93 -25.83
C ILE A 269 -3.96 11.59 -25.91
N ASN A 270 -4.79 12.44 -26.51
CA ASN A 270 -6.24 12.18 -26.61
C ASN A 270 -6.58 11.06 -27.61
N ALA A 271 -5.78 10.88 -28.66
CA ALA A 271 -6.04 9.86 -29.67
C ALA A 271 -5.72 8.45 -29.17
N THR A 272 -4.57 8.22 -28.53
CA THR A 272 -4.14 6.86 -28.15
C THR A 272 -4.84 6.32 -26.90
N TYR A 273 -5.27 7.17 -25.96
CA TYR A 273 -6.07 6.70 -24.82
C TYR A 273 -7.44 6.18 -25.28
N GLN A 274 -8.09 6.88 -26.22
CA GLN A 274 -9.34 6.40 -26.82
C GLN A 274 -9.13 5.12 -27.64
N GLU A 275 -8.00 4.99 -28.34
CA GLU A 275 -7.63 3.78 -29.09
C GLU A 275 -7.43 2.56 -28.16
N ASN A 276 -6.70 2.73 -27.05
CA ASN A 276 -6.43 1.64 -26.10
C ASN A 276 -7.68 1.22 -25.32
N VAL A 277 -8.52 2.17 -24.90
CA VAL A 277 -9.83 1.85 -24.29
C VAL A 277 -10.73 1.15 -25.31
N ARG A 278 -10.69 1.54 -26.59
CA ARG A 278 -11.41 0.85 -27.67
C ARG A 278 -10.86 -0.55 -27.95
N GLN A 279 -9.55 -0.77 -27.93
CA GLN A 279 -8.95 -2.08 -28.16
C GLN A 279 -9.19 -3.05 -27.00
N ILE A 280 -9.17 -2.57 -25.75
CA ILE A 280 -9.55 -3.36 -24.57
C ILE A 280 -11.04 -3.71 -24.64
N GLY A 281 -11.89 -2.80 -25.12
CA GLY A 281 -13.32 -3.07 -25.37
C GLY A 281 -13.61 -3.96 -26.58
N SER A 282 -12.71 -4.04 -27.57
CA SER A 282 -12.96 -4.76 -28.83
C SER A 282 -12.43 -6.19 -28.86
N ARG A 283 -11.51 -6.57 -27.96
CA ARG A 283 -11.06 -7.97 -27.77
C ARG A 283 -11.91 -8.78 -26.77
N SER A 284 -12.89 -8.16 -26.14
CA SER A 284 -13.89 -8.85 -25.29
C SER A 284 -14.74 -9.78 -26.16
N SER A 285 -14.54 -11.09 -26.00
CA SER A 285 -15.37 -12.10 -26.63
C SER A 285 -16.84 -11.89 -26.24
N VAL A 286 -17.79 -12.35 -27.05
CA VAL A 286 -19.24 -12.24 -26.72
C VAL A 286 -19.56 -12.83 -25.33
N ARG A 287 -18.70 -13.73 -24.81
CA ARG A 287 -18.79 -14.30 -23.47
C ARG A 287 -18.36 -13.32 -22.37
N ASP A 288 -17.36 -12.48 -22.62
CA ASP A 288 -16.83 -11.48 -21.67
C ASP A 288 -17.77 -10.29 -21.52
N ARG A 289 -18.46 -9.87 -22.59
CA ARG A 289 -19.48 -8.80 -22.51
C ARG A 289 -20.60 -9.11 -21.51
N ARG A 290 -20.88 -10.40 -21.23
CA ARG A 290 -21.88 -10.81 -20.23
C ARG A 290 -21.35 -10.69 -18.81
N ALA A 291 -20.05 -10.97 -18.60
CA ALA A 291 -19.36 -10.78 -17.33
C ALA A 291 -19.18 -9.28 -17.02
N ASP A 292 -18.78 -8.47 -18.01
CA ASP A 292 -18.64 -7.01 -17.87
C ASP A 292 -19.97 -6.33 -17.55
N ARG A 293 -21.07 -6.76 -18.19
CA ARG A 293 -22.42 -6.27 -17.86
C ARG A 293 -22.85 -6.71 -16.46
N LYS A 294 -22.43 -7.88 -15.97
CA LYS A 294 -22.72 -8.33 -14.61
C LYS A 294 -21.92 -7.51 -13.59
N LEU A 295 -20.63 -7.28 -13.85
CA LEU A 295 -19.76 -6.46 -13.02
C LEU A 295 -20.23 -5.00 -12.99
N ALA A 296 -20.60 -4.41 -14.13
CA ALA A 296 -21.16 -3.05 -14.18
C ALA A 296 -22.49 -2.95 -13.42
N ARG A 297 -23.33 -3.98 -13.44
CA ARG A 297 -24.56 -4.06 -12.62
C ARG A 297 -24.25 -4.21 -11.14
N GLU A 298 -23.23 -4.98 -10.77
CA GLU A 298 -22.78 -5.12 -9.37
C GLU A 298 -22.10 -3.85 -8.84
N VAL A 299 -21.32 -3.15 -9.67
CA VAL A 299 -20.73 -1.84 -9.34
C VAL A 299 -21.84 -0.81 -9.17
N ASN A 300 -22.80 -0.71 -10.10
CA ASN A 300 -23.94 0.19 -9.95
C ASN A 300 -24.83 -0.20 -8.77
N SER A 301 -25.00 -1.49 -8.45
CA SER A 301 -25.78 -1.90 -7.26
C SER A 301 -25.05 -1.61 -5.96
N ARG A 302 -23.70 -1.70 -5.95
CA ARG A 302 -22.86 -1.26 -4.83
C ARG A 302 -22.88 0.26 -4.67
N GLU A 303 -22.77 1.02 -5.76
CA GLU A 303 -22.88 2.49 -5.72
C GLU A 303 -24.23 2.98 -5.20
N ASN A 304 -25.29 2.22 -5.45
CA ASN A 304 -26.64 2.56 -4.97
C ASN A 304 -26.92 2.13 -3.52
N ARG A 305 -25.96 1.51 -2.81
CA ARG A 305 -26.15 1.15 -1.39
C ARG A 305 -26.25 2.41 -0.52
N PRO A 306 -27.26 2.51 0.37
CA PRO A 306 -27.45 3.65 1.27
C PRO A 306 -26.21 3.99 2.10
N GLU A 307 -25.46 2.97 2.52
CA GLU A 307 -24.23 3.09 3.32
C GLU A 307 -23.11 3.86 2.60
N LEU A 308 -22.98 3.71 1.27
CA LEU A 308 -21.97 4.41 0.46
C LEU A 308 -22.39 5.85 0.11
N PHE A 309 -23.68 6.16 0.21
CA PHE A 309 -24.18 7.53 0.11
C PHE A 309 -23.81 8.34 1.37
N HIS A 310 -23.85 7.71 2.55
CA HIS A 310 -23.39 8.33 3.81
C HIS A 310 -21.92 8.74 3.76
N ALA A 311 -21.05 7.82 3.35
CA ALA A 311 -19.61 8.10 3.24
C ALA A 311 -19.29 9.22 2.22
N ARG A 312 -20.10 9.37 1.15
CA ARG A 312 -19.93 10.48 0.17
C ARG A 312 -20.46 11.81 0.69
N MET A 313 -21.55 11.81 1.45
CA MET A 313 -22.02 13.03 2.12
C MET A 313 -20.97 13.55 3.10
N GLU A 314 -20.31 12.67 3.87
CA GLU A 314 -19.22 13.05 4.79
C GLU A 314 -17.96 13.57 4.07
N GLN A 315 -17.66 13.09 2.85
CA GLN A 315 -16.50 13.57 2.07
C GLN A 315 -16.76 14.89 1.32
N ARG A 316 -18.03 15.26 1.08
CA ARG A 316 -18.43 16.53 0.47
C ARG A 316 -19.10 17.43 1.51
N VAL A 317 -18.43 17.70 2.63
CA VAL A 317 -19.00 18.54 3.68
C VAL A 317 -18.54 19.99 3.53
N LEU A 318 -19.52 20.81 3.13
CA LEU A 318 -19.66 22.22 3.50
C LEU A 318 -19.19 22.45 4.93
N ARG A 319 -18.36 23.48 5.19
CA ARG A 319 -17.77 23.75 6.51
C ARG A 319 -18.81 23.56 7.65
N PRO A 320 -18.50 22.79 8.70
CA PRO A 320 -19.37 22.65 9.86
C PRO A 320 -19.79 24.02 10.37
N GLY A 321 -21.10 24.28 10.43
CA GLY A 321 -21.68 25.52 10.94
C GLY A 321 -22.33 26.45 9.90
N THR A 322 -22.24 26.18 8.59
CA THR A 322 -23.02 26.95 7.60
C THR A 322 -24.52 26.67 7.71
N LYS A 323 -25.35 27.61 7.22
CA LYS A 323 -26.81 27.44 7.19
C LYS A 323 -27.21 26.23 6.34
N GLU A 324 -26.51 25.94 5.24
CA GLU A 324 -26.80 24.77 4.41
C GLU A 324 -26.54 23.46 5.16
N PHE A 325 -25.44 23.36 5.92
CA PHE A 325 -25.13 22.16 6.71
C PHE A 325 -26.23 21.87 7.76
N ARG A 326 -26.69 22.92 8.47
CA ARG A 326 -27.77 22.77 9.48
C ARG A 326 -29.11 22.37 8.85
N ALA A 327 -29.42 22.88 7.66
CA ALA A 327 -30.65 22.53 6.95
C ALA A 327 -30.64 21.07 6.46
N ILE A 328 -29.49 20.58 5.97
CA ILE A 328 -29.32 19.20 5.53
C ILE A 328 -29.35 18.24 6.72
N GLN A 329 -28.66 18.56 7.82
CA GLN A 329 -28.68 17.73 9.05
C GLN A 329 -30.09 17.61 9.61
N LYS A 330 -30.83 18.72 9.71
CA LYS A 330 -32.22 18.70 10.18
C LYS A 330 -33.13 17.86 9.26
N ALA A 331 -32.97 17.96 7.94
CA ALA A 331 -33.73 17.15 7.00
C ALA A 331 -33.37 15.65 7.06
N TYR A 332 -32.13 15.33 7.46
CA TYR A 332 -31.68 13.97 7.69
C TYR A 332 -32.31 13.37 8.94
N ASP A 333 -32.30 14.10 10.05
CA ASP A 333 -32.87 13.64 11.33
C ASP A 333 -34.40 13.48 11.25
N GLU A 334 -35.07 14.18 10.33
CA GLU A 334 -36.53 14.14 10.15
C GLU A 334 -37.03 13.13 9.11
N SER A 335 -36.16 12.48 8.32
CA SER A 335 -36.56 11.65 7.17
C SER A 335 -36.24 10.16 7.34
N ASN A 336 -37.28 9.33 7.39
CA ASN A 336 -37.16 7.86 7.29
C ASN A 336 -37.05 7.34 5.85
N ASP A 337 -37.13 8.23 4.85
CA ASP A 337 -37.09 7.89 3.42
C ASP A 337 -35.84 8.45 2.74
N VAL A 338 -35.00 7.53 2.25
CA VAL A 338 -33.72 7.82 1.58
C VAL A 338 -33.93 8.50 0.22
N GLU A 339 -35.05 8.24 -0.46
CA GLU A 339 -35.32 8.79 -1.79
C GLU A 339 -35.65 10.30 -1.71
N SER A 340 -36.41 10.70 -0.68
CA SER A 340 -36.70 12.10 -0.34
C SER A 340 -35.43 12.91 -0.05
N LEU A 341 -34.50 12.35 0.73
CA LEU A 341 -33.20 12.94 1.05
C LEU A 341 -32.36 13.19 -0.22
N ARG A 342 -32.34 12.23 -1.14
CA ARG A 342 -31.63 12.36 -2.43
C ARG A 342 -32.21 13.44 -3.34
N ARG A 343 -33.52 13.68 -3.29
CA ARG A 343 -34.15 14.75 -4.09
C ARG A 343 -33.78 16.13 -3.53
N ARG A 344 -33.90 16.32 -2.22
CA ARG A 344 -33.56 17.59 -1.56
C ARG A 344 -32.08 17.95 -1.69
N PHE A 345 -31.19 16.95 -1.63
CA PHE A 345 -29.76 17.19 -1.84
C PHE A 345 -29.44 17.64 -3.27
N ARG A 346 -30.20 17.17 -4.27
CA ARG A 346 -30.09 17.63 -5.67
C ARG A 346 -30.68 19.02 -5.89
N GLU A 347 -31.68 19.43 -5.11
CA GLU A 347 -32.27 20.77 -5.17
C GLU A 347 -31.41 21.83 -4.47
N ALA A 348 -30.54 21.42 -3.52
CA ALA A 348 -29.66 22.31 -2.76
C ALA A 348 -28.29 22.56 -3.42
N LEU A 349 -27.92 21.75 -4.41
CA LEU A 349 -26.75 21.95 -5.29
C LEU A 349 -27.17 22.73 -6.53
#